data_AF-A4SAH9-F1
#
_entry.id   AF-A4SAH9-F1
#
_cell.length_a   1.000
_cell.length_b   1.000
_cell.length_c   1.000
_cell.angle_alpha   90.00
_cell.angle_beta   90.00
_cell.angle_gamma   90.00
#
_symmetry.space_group_name_H-M   'P 1'
#
loop_
_entity.id
_entity.type
_entity.pdbx_description
1 polymer ?
#
loop_
_entity_poly.entity_id
_entity_poly.type
_entity_poly.pdbx_seq_one_letter_code
_entity_poly.pdbx_strand_id
1 'polypeptide(L)'
;LYGFALFVNLYVLAALDDLQADLVNPHDASRRINRLVNHEIAAHACASALMLCGGHYALFAANAPMMYWEHKRREARTLRIDATEIFARADSERKIRTRKLAFLGVVELIVAY
;
A
#
# COMPACT_ATOMS: atom_id res chain seq x y z
N LEU A 1 10.21 -9.29 -4.94
CA LEU A 1 9.59 -8.62 -3.76
C LEU A 1 8.71 -7.45 -4.20
N TYR A 2 9.24 -6.53 -5.00
CA TYR A 2 8.49 -5.36 -5.46
C TYR A 2 7.34 -5.71 -6.45
N GLY A 3 7.53 -6.65 -7.37
CA GLY A 3 6.42 -7.19 -8.19
C GLY A 3 5.25 -7.79 -7.39
N PHE A 4 5.52 -8.42 -6.24
CA PHE A 4 4.47 -8.88 -5.33
C PHE A 4 3.74 -7.70 -4.68
N ALA A 5 4.46 -6.65 -4.28
CA ALA A 5 3.86 -5.43 -3.72
C ALA A 5 3.03 -4.63 -4.74
N LEU A 6 3.42 -4.64 -6.02
CA LEU A 6 2.62 -4.11 -7.13
C LEU A 6 1.31 -4.89 -7.30
N PHE A 7 1.40 -6.22 -7.34
CA PHE A 7 0.22 -7.09 -7.45
C PHE A 7 -0.76 -6.89 -6.29
N VAL A 8 -0.27 -6.83 -5.05
CA VAL A 8 -1.12 -6.57 -3.87
C VAL A 8 -1.81 -5.21 -3.96
N ASN A 9 -1.10 -4.16 -4.38
CA ASN A 9 -1.70 -2.83 -4.52
C ASN A 9 -2.75 -2.77 -5.64
N LEU A 10 -2.48 -3.40 -6.79
CA LEU A 10 -3.45 -3.53 -7.88
C LEU A 10 -4.70 -4.30 -7.44
N TYR A 11 -4.51 -5.40 -6.72
CA TYR A 11 -5.60 -6.19 -6.17
C TYR A 11 -6.47 -5.38 -5.20
N VAL A 12 -5.85 -4.58 -4.32
CA VAL A 12 -6.61 -3.72 -3.40
C VAL A 12 -7.34 -2.61 -4.14
N LEU A 13 -6.77 -2.03 -5.21
CA LEU A 13 -7.49 -1.07 -6.05
C LEU A 13 -8.72 -1.70 -6.72
N ALA A 14 -8.60 -2.91 -7.25
CA ALA A 14 -9.72 -3.63 -7.84
C ALA A 14 -10.80 -3.90 -6.78
N ALA A 15 -10.41 -4.34 -5.57
CA ALA A 15 -11.35 -4.54 -4.47
C ALA A 15 -12.05 -3.25 -4.01
N LEU A 16 -11.39 -2.09 -4.13
CA LEU A 16 -12.00 -0.77 -3.87
C LEU A 16 -13.00 -0.39 -4.97
N ASP A 17 -12.72 -0.74 -6.23
CA ASP A 17 -13.60 -0.50 -7.38
C ASP A 17 -14.86 -1.39 -7.32
N ASP A 18 -14.68 -2.68 -7.04
CA ASP A 18 -15.78 -3.64 -6.80
C ASP A 18 -16.69 -3.18 -5.65
N LEU A 19 -16.09 -2.57 -4.62
CA LEU A 19 -16.83 -2.01 -3.50
C LEU A 19 -17.64 -0.78 -3.92
N GLN A 20 -17.09 0.11 -4.75
CA GLN A 20 -17.81 1.29 -5.27
C GLN A 20 -18.94 0.89 -6.23
N ALA A 21 -18.79 -0.22 -6.95
CA ALA A 21 -19.81 -0.80 -7.81
C ALA A 21 -20.89 -1.60 -7.02
N ASP A 22 -20.80 -1.62 -5.69
CA ASP A 22 -21.71 -2.34 -4.79
C ASP A 22 -21.75 -3.86 -5.02
N LEU A 23 -20.68 -4.41 -5.60
CA LEU A 23 -20.55 -5.83 -5.95
C LEU A 23 -20.10 -6.69 -4.76
N VAL A 24 -19.55 -6.07 -3.70
CA VAL A 24 -18.93 -6.76 -2.55
C VAL A 24 -19.37 -6.11 -1.24
N ASN A 25 -19.63 -6.93 -0.23
CA ASN A 25 -20.00 -6.45 1.11
C ASN A 25 -18.87 -5.60 1.74
N PRO A 26 -19.15 -4.37 2.22
CA PRO A 26 -18.16 -3.49 2.86
C PRO A 26 -17.48 -4.11 4.09
N HIS A 27 -18.15 -5.00 4.83
CA HIS A 27 -17.54 -5.72 5.97
C HIS A 27 -16.51 -6.77 5.54
N ASP A 28 -16.71 -7.41 4.39
CA ASP A 28 -15.75 -8.39 3.87
C ASP A 28 -14.60 -7.70 3.14
N ALA A 29 -14.90 -6.65 2.37
CA ALA A 29 -13.90 -5.80 1.73
C ALA A 29 -12.95 -5.17 2.75
N SER A 30 -13.48 -4.52 3.81
CA SER A 30 -12.66 -3.90 4.87
C SER A 30 -11.73 -4.90 5.56
N ARG A 31 -12.21 -6.10 5.93
CA ARG A 31 -11.37 -7.14 6.55
C ARG A 31 -10.25 -7.61 5.62
N ARG A 32 -10.57 -7.80 4.34
CA ARG A 32 -9.61 -8.29 3.33
C ARG A 32 -8.56 -7.24 3.02
N ILE A 33 -8.99 -6.00 2.81
CA ILE A 33 -8.11 -4.84 2.59
C ILE A 33 -7.17 -4.67 3.80
N ASN A 34 -7.70 -4.65 5.03
CA ASN A 34 -6.88 -4.43 6.22
C ASN A 34 -5.83 -5.53 6.42
N ARG A 35 -6.19 -6.79 6.13
CA ARG A 35 -5.23 -7.90 6.11
C ARG A 35 -4.15 -7.68 5.04
N LEU A 36 -4.53 -7.33 3.82
CA LEU A 36 -3.59 -7.10 2.72
C LEU A 36 -2.66 -5.90 2.98
N VAL A 37 -3.16 -4.79 3.54
CA VAL A 37 -2.34 -3.63 3.88
C VAL A 37 -1.25 -3.99 4.88
N ASN A 38 -1.56 -4.83 5.86
CA ASN A 38 -0.57 -5.28 6.83
C ASN A 38 0.56 -6.10 6.19
N HIS A 39 0.24 -6.97 5.24
CA HIS A 39 1.24 -7.73 4.50
C HIS A 39 2.06 -6.82 3.57
N GLU A 40 1.42 -5.81 2.96
CA GLU A 40 2.08 -4.82 2.10
C GLU A 40 3.11 -3.99 2.88
N ILE A 41 2.74 -3.45 4.05
CA ILE A 41 3.66 -2.67 4.91
C ILE A 41 4.83 -3.55 5.35
N ALA A 42 4.58 -4.80 5.74
CA ALA A 42 5.63 -5.74 6.12
C ALA A 42 6.58 -6.03 4.95
N ALA A 43 6.05 -6.25 3.74
CA ALA A 43 6.84 -6.48 2.54
C ALA A 43 7.69 -5.25 2.17
N HIS A 44 7.12 -4.03 2.28
CA HIS A 44 7.82 -2.78 1.97
C HIS A 44 8.93 -2.48 3.00
N ALA A 45 8.70 -2.75 4.28
CA ALA A 45 9.73 -2.63 5.32
C ALA A 45 10.88 -3.64 5.11
N CYS A 46 10.54 -4.88 4.75
CA CYS A 46 11.53 -5.91 4.43
C CYS A 46 12.36 -5.53 3.19
N ALA A 47 11.72 -5.05 2.12
CA ALA A 47 12.40 -4.58 0.91
C ALA A 47 13.33 -3.39 1.19
N SER A 48 12.88 -2.42 1.99
CA SER A 48 13.69 -1.27 2.42
C SER A 48 14.90 -1.71 3.25
N ALA A 49 14.74 -2.68 4.16
CA ALA A 49 15.85 -3.24 4.94
C ALA A 49 16.87 -3.97 4.06
N LEU A 50 16.42 -4.74 3.06
CA LEU A 50 17.29 -5.40 2.09
C LEU A 50 18.10 -4.40 1.26
N MET A 51 17.52 -3.26 0.85
CA MET A 51 18.25 -2.19 0.17
C MET A 51 19.35 -1.57 1.04
N LEU A 52 19.07 -1.41 2.34
CA LEU A 52 20.06 -0.92 3.30
C LEU A 52 21.24 -1.91 3.44
N CYS A 53 20.94 -3.21 3.53
CA CYS A 53 21.98 -4.25 3.56
C CYS A 53 22.73 -4.37 2.22
N GLY A 54 22.06 -4.10 1.10
CA GLY A 54 22.65 -4.15 -0.25
C GLY A 54 23.49 -2.93 -0.65
N GLY A 55 23.63 -1.93 0.23
CA GLY A 55 24.45 -0.73 -0.04
C GLY A 55 23.78 0.34 -0.92
N HIS A 56 22.49 0.21 -1.21
CA HIS A 56 21.73 1.17 -2.03
C HIS A 56 21.12 2.29 -1.17
N TYR A 57 21.98 3.06 -0.48
CA TYR A 57 21.57 4.09 0.48
C TYR A 57 20.69 5.20 -0.14
N ALA A 58 20.92 5.55 -1.41
CA ALA A 58 20.12 6.56 -2.10
C ALA A 58 18.65 6.11 -2.31
N LEU A 59 18.43 4.85 -2.71
CA LEU A 59 17.09 4.28 -2.84
C LEU A 59 16.41 4.09 -1.48
N PHE A 60 17.17 3.75 -0.45
CA PHE A 60 16.65 3.72 0.92
C PHE A 60 16.20 5.11 1.38
N ALA A 61 17.00 6.16 1.15
CA ALA A 61 16.64 7.54 1.50
C ALA A 61 15.36 8.01 0.77
N ALA A 62 15.15 7.59 -0.47
CA ALA A 62 13.91 7.87 -1.21
C ALA A 62 12.68 7.12 -0.65
N ASN A 63 12.85 5.88 -0.16
CA ASN A 63 11.77 5.09 0.46
C ASN A 63 11.49 5.48 1.92
N ALA A 64 12.45 6.06 2.64
CA ALA A 64 12.33 6.46 4.04
C ALA A 64 11.12 7.38 4.35
N PRO A 65 10.85 8.48 3.62
CA PRO A 65 9.68 9.32 3.89
C PRO A 65 8.36 8.59 3.65
N MET A 66 8.32 7.70 2.66
CA MET A 66 7.17 6.84 2.36
C MET A 66 6.87 5.93 3.55
N MET A 67 7.91 5.23 4.04
CA MET A 67 7.78 4.28 5.15
C MET A 67 7.40 4.97 6.46
N TYR A 68 7.94 6.16 6.71
CA TYR A 68 7.57 6.99 7.87
C TYR A 68 6.10 7.40 7.82
N TRP A 69 5.61 7.83 6.65
CA TRP A 69 4.21 8.22 6.48
C TRP A 69 3.24 7.05 6.70
N GLU A 70 3.58 5.88 6.17
CA GLU A 70 2.81 4.65 6.36
C GLU A 70 2.80 4.22 7.84
N HIS A 71 3.94 4.30 8.52
CA HIS A 71 4.04 3.97 9.95
C HIS A 71 3.19 4.90 10.82
N LYS A 72 3.26 6.21 10.56
CA LYS A 72 2.45 7.23 11.25
C LYS A 72 0.95 7.01 11.04
N ARG A 73 0.52 6.63 9.82
CA ARG A 73 -0.88 6.26 9.55
C ARG A 73 -1.30 4.98 10.27
N ARG A 74 -0.37 4.04 10.48
CA ARG A 74 -0.60 2.79 11.23
C ARG A 74 -0.85 3.06 12.71
N GLU A 75 -0.04 3.93 13.30
CA GLU A 75 -0.11 4.31 14.71
C GLU A 75 -1.39 5.10 15.03
N ALA A 76 -1.83 5.94 14.09
CA ALA A 76 -3.09 6.68 14.16
C ALA A 76 -4.36 5.80 14.10
N ARG A 77 -4.24 4.45 14.08
CA ARG A 77 -5.35 3.47 13.98
C ARG A 77 -6.34 3.73 12.83
N THR A 78 -5.99 4.59 11.89
CA THR A 78 -6.79 4.99 10.74
C THR A 78 -6.98 3.84 9.73
N LEU A 79 -6.26 2.72 9.93
CA LEU A 79 -6.30 1.49 9.13
C LEU A 79 -7.48 0.56 9.45
N ARG A 80 -8.19 0.73 10.58
CA ARG A 80 -9.48 0.08 10.75
C ARG A 80 -10.48 0.87 9.94
N ILE A 81 -10.53 0.56 8.65
CA ILE A 81 -11.59 1.09 7.81
C ILE A 81 -12.87 0.44 8.29
N ASP A 82 -13.67 1.20 9.02
CA ASP A 82 -14.98 0.75 9.46
C ASP A 82 -15.89 0.65 8.23
N ALA A 83 -16.76 -0.36 8.18
CA ALA A 83 -17.60 -0.62 7.01
C ALA A 83 -18.54 0.57 6.68
N THR A 84 -18.80 1.42 7.66
CA THR A 84 -19.57 2.66 7.52
C THR A 84 -18.78 3.82 6.92
N GLU A 85 -17.45 3.86 7.09
CA GLU A 85 -16.59 4.92 6.56
C GLU A 85 -15.84 4.53 5.27
N ILE A 86 -15.88 3.24 4.88
CA ILE A 86 -15.12 2.73 3.74
C ILE A 86 -15.48 3.43 2.43
N PHE A 87 -16.76 3.73 2.21
CA PHE A 87 -17.23 4.42 1.02
C PHE A 87 -16.77 5.88 0.98
N ALA A 88 -16.84 6.59 2.11
CA ALA A 88 -16.40 7.98 2.21
C ALA A 88 -14.87 8.11 2.02
N ARG A 89 -14.11 7.10 2.48
CA ARG A 89 -12.65 7.08 2.36
C ARG A 89 -12.14 6.42 1.08
N ALA A 90 -12.94 5.61 0.38
CA ALA A 90 -12.53 4.84 -0.79
C ALA A 90 -11.86 5.69 -1.88
N ASP A 91 -12.44 6.84 -2.25
CA ASP A 91 -11.84 7.72 -3.27
C ASP A 91 -10.49 8.31 -2.82
N SER A 92 -10.40 8.70 -1.54
CA SER A 92 -9.15 9.22 -0.96
C SER A 92 -8.07 8.14 -0.88
N GLU A 93 -8.43 6.92 -0.47
CA GLU A 93 -7.52 5.78 -0.40
C GLU A 93 -7.06 5.34 -1.78
N ARG A 94 -7.96 5.35 -2.77
CA ARG A 94 -7.63 5.07 -4.17
C ARG A 94 -6.58 6.04 -4.68
N LYS A 95 -6.76 7.36 -4.51
CA LYS A 95 -5.76 8.37 -4.91
C LYS A 95 -4.40 8.15 -4.24
N ILE A 96 -4.40 7.82 -2.95
CA ILE A 96 -3.16 7.52 -2.21
C ILE A 96 -2.48 6.27 -2.80
N ARG A 97 -3.23 5.18 -2.99
CA ARG A 97 -2.69 3.92 -3.52
C ARG A 97 -2.20 4.06 -4.96
N THR A 98 -2.87 4.84 -5.79
CA THR A 98 -2.41 5.12 -7.16
C THR A 98 -1.08 5.86 -7.15
N ARG A 99 -0.90 6.86 -6.27
CA ARG A 99 0.39 7.56 -6.12
C ARG A 99 1.49 6.61 -5.64
N LYS A 100 1.15 5.72 -4.71
CA LYS A 100 2.07 4.71 -4.16
C LYS A 100 2.49 3.68 -5.21
N LEU A 101 1.56 3.23 -6.05
CA LEU A 101 1.85 2.37 -7.20
C LEU A 101 2.79 3.05 -8.19
N ALA A 102 2.54 4.31 -8.53
CA ALA A 102 3.41 5.05 -9.45
C ALA A 102 4.84 5.17 -8.90
N PHE A 103 4.98 5.50 -7.61
CA PHE A 103 6.28 5.56 -6.96
C PHE A 103 6.99 4.19 -6.94
N LEU A 104 6.28 3.12 -6.57
CA LEU A 104 6.83 1.78 -6.51
C LEU A 104 7.27 1.28 -7.90
N GLY A 105 6.51 1.63 -8.95
CA GLY A 105 6.86 1.32 -10.34
C GLY A 105 8.12 2.04 -10.80
N VAL A 106 8.31 3.32 -10.44
CA VAL A 106 9.54 4.07 -10.74
C VAL A 106 10.74 3.45 -10.02
N VAL A 107 10.59 3.07 -8.75
CA VAL A 107 11.66 2.40 -7.99
C VAL A 107 12.02 1.04 -8.62
N GLU A 108 11.04 0.24 -9.03
CA GLU A 108 11.29 -1.02 -9.74
C GLU A 108 12.06 -0.78 -11.05
N LEU A 109 11.69 0.23 -11.84
CA LEU A 109 12.41 0.55 -13.08
C LEU A 109 13.87 0.96 -12.82
N ILE A 110 14.14 1.72 -11.77
CA ILE A 110 15.50 2.12 -11.38
C ILE A 110 16.31 0.91 -10.90
N VAL A 111 15.68 -0.06 -10.25
CA VAL A 111 16.36 -1.28 -9.78
C VAL A 111 16.54 -2.29 -10.92
N ALA A 112 15.67 -2.27 -11.93
CA ALA A 112 15.73 -3.16 -13.08
C ALA A 112 16.79 -2.75 -14.12
N TYR A 113 17.20 -1.48 -14.12
CA TYR A 113 18.27 -0.92 -14.96
C TYR A 113 19.60 -0.86 -14.21
#